data_AF-A0A524GZG3-F1
#
_entry.id   AF-A0A524GZG3-F1
#
_cell.length_a   1.000
_cell.length_b   1.000
_cell.length_c   1.000
_cell.angle_alpha   90.00
_cell.angle_beta   90.00
_cell.angle_gamma   90.00
#
_symmetry.space_group_name_H-M   'P 1'
#
loop_
_entity.id
_entity.type
_entity.pdbx_description
1 polymer ?
#
loop_
_entity_poly.entity_id
_entity_poly.type
_entity_poly.pdbx_seq_one_letter_code
_entity_poly.pdbx_strand_id
1 'polypeptide(L)'
;MNLPLRASLLGGFLLTAPMVAAAQSMVVVDPAGPIRTLTEALTRVTPGGRVTVKAGTYTEPVIRVTAPVTIVGEPGAVFLGGEHQIFVVSADNVTLRGLTLRGGETTFMEDRAAVLFDSVANCVIEDSRLEGTFFAIYLSRSRGCRISRNVVQGAAE
;
A
#
# COMPACT_ATOMS: atom_id res chain seq x y z
N MET A 1 45.66 59.53 0.85
CA MET A 1 46.53 58.35 0.63
C MET A 1 45.86 57.16 1.30
N ASN A 2 45.49 56.17 0.51
CA ASN A 2 44.48 55.14 0.79
C ASN A 2 44.96 54.05 1.75
N LEU A 3 44.10 53.60 2.67
CA LEU A 3 44.23 52.31 3.37
C LEU A 3 42.92 51.50 3.17
N PRO A 4 42.97 50.19 2.87
CA PRO A 4 41.80 49.47 2.36
C PRO A 4 40.94 48.83 3.45
N LEU A 5 39.62 48.87 3.25
CA LEU A 5 38.63 48.06 3.97
C LEU A 5 38.93 46.56 3.74
N ARG A 6 39.12 45.81 4.83
CA ARG A 6 39.08 44.34 4.82
C ARG A 6 37.62 43.90 4.92
N ALA A 7 37.03 43.53 3.78
CA ALA A 7 35.76 42.80 3.74
C ALA A 7 36.03 41.33 4.08
N SER A 8 35.67 40.90 5.28
CA SER A 8 35.70 39.50 5.68
C SER A 8 34.53 38.76 5.02
N LEU A 9 34.83 38.00 3.97
CA LEU A 9 33.92 37.00 3.40
C LEU A 9 33.77 35.83 4.38
N LEU A 10 32.67 35.79 5.12
CA LEU A 10 32.23 34.57 5.81
C LEU A 10 31.70 33.59 4.75
N GLY A 11 32.57 32.68 4.31
CA GLY A 11 32.19 31.52 3.50
C GLY A 11 31.30 30.58 4.32
N GLY A 12 30.01 30.56 4.00
CA GLY A 12 29.08 29.57 4.53
C GLY A 12 29.38 28.19 3.95
N PHE A 13 29.91 27.29 4.76
CA PHE A 13 30.10 25.89 4.43
C PHE A 13 28.73 25.20 4.44
N LEU A 14 28.12 25.01 3.27
CA LEU A 14 26.91 24.20 3.13
C LEU A 14 27.28 22.74 3.44
N LEU A 15 26.95 22.29 4.65
CA LEU A 15 27.00 20.88 5.03
C LEU A 15 25.98 20.10 4.20
N THR A 16 26.41 19.57 3.05
CA THR A 16 25.65 18.55 2.32
C THR A 16 25.72 17.27 3.13
N ALA A 17 24.78 17.07 4.05
CA ALA A 17 24.62 15.80 4.75
C ALA A 17 24.34 14.72 3.68
N PRO A 18 25.11 13.62 3.65
CA PRO A 18 24.83 12.54 2.72
C PRO A 18 23.47 11.96 3.06
N MET A 19 22.53 12.03 2.11
CA MET A 19 21.24 11.37 2.23
C MET A 19 21.47 9.87 2.12
N VAL A 20 21.64 9.22 3.28
CA VAL A 20 21.81 7.77 3.35
C VAL A 20 20.48 7.15 2.91
N ALA A 21 20.45 6.58 1.71
CA ALA A 21 19.30 5.83 1.24
C ALA A 21 19.11 4.61 2.15
N ALA A 22 18.10 4.64 3.02
CA ALA A 22 17.77 3.51 3.87
C ALA A 22 17.40 2.31 2.98
N ALA A 23 18.01 1.15 3.22
CA ALA A 23 17.63 -0.08 2.55
C ALA A 23 16.16 -0.39 2.89
N GLN A 24 15.31 -0.48 1.86
CA GLN A 24 13.90 -0.81 2.04
C GLN A 24 13.79 -2.25 2.57
N SER A 25 13.13 -2.44 3.71
CA SER A 25 12.87 -3.78 4.23
C SER A 25 12.04 -4.59 3.23
N MET A 26 12.39 -5.86 3.06
CA MET A 26 11.67 -6.77 2.17
C MET A 26 11.17 -7.97 2.96
N VAL A 27 9.86 -8.20 2.91
CA VAL A 27 9.19 -9.33 3.56
C VAL A 27 8.46 -10.14 2.49
N VAL A 28 8.54 -11.48 2.57
CA VAL A 28 7.83 -12.38 1.66
C VAL A 28 6.73 -13.08 2.42
N VAL A 29 5.51 -13.03 1.87
CA VAL A 29 4.35 -13.78 2.36
C VAL A 29 4.16 -15.00 1.46
N ASP A 30 4.16 -16.19 2.04
CA ASP A 30 4.02 -17.45 1.33
C ASP A 30 3.20 -18.42 2.20
N PRO A 31 2.11 -19.02 1.72
CA PRO A 31 1.30 -19.96 2.51
C PRO A 31 2.11 -21.16 3.03
N ALA A 32 3.17 -21.57 2.31
CA ALA A 32 4.09 -22.64 2.69
C ALA A 32 5.33 -22.14 3.44
N GLY A 33 5.50 -20.83 3.55
CA GLY A 33 6.68 -20.18 4.12
C GLY A 33 6.60 -19.91 5.62
N PRO A 34 7.61 -19.20 6.15
CA PRO A 34 7.69 -18.82 7.56
C PRO A 34 6.76 -17.66 7.94
N ILE A 35 6.35 -16.83 6.96
CA ILE A 35 5.38 -15.74 7.13
C ILE A 35 4.23 -16.06 6.18
N ARG A 36 3.08 -16.43 6.74
CA ARG A 36 1.98 -17.03 5.97
C ARG A 36 0.85 -16.06 5.66
N THR A 37 0.80 -14.95 6.38
CA THR A 37 -0.26 -13.95 6.27
C THR A 37 0.31 -12.58 5.98
N LEU A 38 -0.47 -11.76 5.28
CA LEU A 38 -0.10 -10.37 5.03
C LEU A 38 -0.15 -9.56 6.33
N THR A 39 -1.10 -9.86 7.22
CA THR A 39 -1.18 -9.22 8.55
C THR A 39 0.13 -9.41 9.33
N GLU A 40 0.70 -10.62 9.33
CA GLU A 40 1.98 -10.87 9.99
C GLU A 40 3.12 -10.09 9.32
N ALA A 41 3.19 -10.11 7.98
CA ALA A 41 4.22 -9.37 7.26
C ALA A 41 4.19 -7.87 7.54
N LEU A 42 2.99 -7.27 7.68
CA LEU A 42 2.82 -5.86 8.01
C LEU A 42 3.37 -5.49 9.39
N THR A 43 3.45 -6.45 10.34
CA THR A 43 4.10 -6.22 11.64
C THR A 43 5.63 -6.29 11.59
N ARG A 44 6.19 -6.93 10.56
CA ARG A 44 7.62 -7.19 10.41
C ARG A 44 8.30 -6.22 9.43
N VAL A 45 7.55 -5.73 8.44
CA VAL A 45 8.06 -4.77 7.46
C VAL A 45 8.22 -3.39 8.10
N THR A 46 9.34 -2.73 7.85
CA THR A 46 9.54 -1.35 8.30
C THR A 46 8.70 -0.40 7.43
N PRO A 47 8.25 0.75 7.97
CA PRO A 47 7.58 1.77 7.16
C PRO A 47 8.37 2.14 5.90
N GLY A 48 7.68 2.21 4.77
CA GLY A 48 8.26 2.42 3.44
C GLY A 48 8.84 1.16 2.78
N GLY A 49 8.80 0.01 3.46
CA GLY A 49 9.28 -1.27 2.93
C GLY A 49 8.37 -1.90 1.90
N ARG A 50 8.75 -3.10 1.47
CA ARG A 50 8.07 -3.90 0.45
C ARG A 50 7.67 -5.26 0.99
N VAL A 51 6.41 -5.62 0.78
CA VAL A 51 5.89 -6.97 0.98
C VAL A 51 5.62 -7.61 -0.38
N THR A 52 6.22 -8.77 -0.63
CA THR A 52 5.93 -9.58 -1.82
C THR A 52 5.05 -10.75 -1.41
N VAL A 53 3.87 -10.86 -2.00
CA VAL A 53 2.89 -11.92 -1.73
C VAL A 53 3.00 -12.96 -2.82
N LYS A 54 3.40 -14.17 -2.44
CA LYS A 54 3.50 -15.32 -3.35
C LYS A 54 2.13 -15.75 -3.84
N ALA A 55 2.13 -16.58 -4.89
CA ALA A 55 0.92 -17.23 -5.35
C ALA A 55 0.28 -18.05 -4.21
N GLY A 56 -1.02 -17.92 -4.04
CA GLY A 56 -1.72 -18.51 -2.92
C GLY A 56 -3.08 -17.86 -2.69
N THR A 57 -3.94 -18.57 -1.97
CA THR A 57 -5.24 -18.05 -1.53
C THR A 57 -5.16 -17.70 -0.05
N TYR A 58 -5.44 -16.45 0.26
CA TYR A 58 -5.34 -15.87 1.60
C TYR A 58 -6.74 -15.52 2.10
N THR A 59 -7.13 -16.19 3.19
CA THR A 59 -8.34 -15.87 3.95
C THR A 59 -7.91 -15.28 5.28
N GLU A 60 -8.00 -13.96 5.39
CA GLU A 60 -7.63 -13.21 6.58
C GLU A 60 -8.82 -12.35 7.03
N PRO A 61 -8.89 -11.96 8.32
CA PRO A 61 -9.71 -10.82 8.73
C PRO A 61 -9.32 -9.55 7.97
N VAL A 62 -10.03 -8.45 8.23
CA VAL A 62 -9.72 -7.13 7.64
C VAL A 62 -8.22 -6.81 7.75
N ILE A 63 -7.56 -6.66 6.60
CA ILE A 63 -6.14 -6.33 6.50
C ILE A 63 -6.00 -4.83 6.66
N ARG A 64 -5.43 -4.41 7.80
CA ARG A 64 -5.24 -3.00 8.14
C ARG A 64 -3.85 -2.54 7.76
N VAL A 65 -3.77 -1.62 6.81
CA VAL A 65 -2.51 -1.02 6.36
C VAL A 65 -2.37 0.36 7.01
N THR A 66 -1.64 0.41 8.13
CA THR A 66 -1.50 1.58 9.01
C THR A 66 -0.13 2.25 8.92
N ALA A 67 0.75 1.78 8.04
CA ALA A 67 2.04 2.39 7.74
C ALA A 67 2.29 2.42 6.22
N PRO A 68 3.11 3.36 5.71
CA PRO A 68 3.52 3.36 4.32
C PRO A 68 4.15 2.02 3.93
N VAL A 69 3.73 1.43 2.82
CA VAL A 69 4.22 0.12 2.36
C VAL A 69 3.90 -0.11 0.89
N THR A 70 4.75 -0.86 0.20
CA THR A 70 4.46 -1.41 -1.13
C THR A 70 4.14 -2.89 -1.02
N ILE A 71 2.89 -3.27 -1.32
CA ILE A 71 2.43 -4.66 -1.33
C ILE A 71 2.28 -5.10 -2.79
N VAL A 72 3.01 -6.15 -3.18
CA VAL A 72 3.00 -6.66 -4.55
C VAL A 72 2.66 -8.14 -4.56
N GLY A 73 1.58 -8.50 -5.25
CA GLY A 73 1.24 -9.88 -5.57
C GLY A 73 2.01 -10.41 -6.76
N GLU A 74 2.51 -11.63 -6.62
CA GLU A 74 2.86 -12.46 -7.77
C GLU A 74 1.59 -13.00 -8.45
N PRO A 75 1.65 -13.40 -9.73
CA PRO A 75 0.51 -14.01 -10.41
C PRO A 75 -0.09 -15.16 -9.59
N GLY A 76 -1.36 -15.02 -9.23
CA GLY A 76 -2.07 -16.00 -8.39
C GLY A 76 -2.10 -15.67 -6.89
N ALA A 77 -1.65 -14.49 -6.45
CA ALA A 77 -1.90 -13.98 -5.10
C ALA A 77 -3.36 -13.50 -4.96
N VAL A 78 -4.21 -14.33 -4.34
CA VAL A 78 -5.65 -14.10 -4.20
C VAL A 78 -6.01 -13.85 -2.73
N PHE A 79 -6.61 -12.71 -2.44
CA PHE A 79 -7.25 -12.44 -1.15
C PHE A 79 -8.76 -12.65 -1.27
N LEU A 80 -9.30 -13.53 -0.43
CA LEU A 80 -10.73 -13.80 -0.35
C LEU A 80 -11.39 -12.85 0.65
N GLY A 81 -12.39 -12.11 0.18
CA GLY A 81 -13.30 -11.35 1.02
C GLY A 81 -14.35 -12.23 1.69
N GLY A 82 -14.92 -11.71 2.77
CA GLY A 82 -16.03 -12.30 3.51
C GLY A 82 -17.08 -11.25 3.85
N GLU A 83 -17.54 -11.22 5.10
CA GLU A 83 -18.52 -10.24 5.60
C GLU A 83 -17.91 -8.84 5.90
N HIS A 84 -16.72 -8.53 5.40
CA HIS A 84 -15.97 -7.33 5.73
C HIS A 84 -15.12 -6.83 4.56
N GLN A 85 -14.57 -5.60 4.66
CA GLN A 85 -13.57 -5.14 3.69
C GLN A 85 -12.33 -6.05 3.70
N ILE A 86 -11.70 -6.26 2.54
CA ILE A 86 -10.43 -7.02 2.49
C ILE A 86 -9.31 -6.12 3.00
N PHE A 87 -9.17 -4.93 2.42
CA PHE A 87 -8.18 -3.93 2.81
C PHE A 87 -8.83 -2.69 3.39
N VAL A 88 -8.31 -2.24 4.54
CA VAL A 88 -8.52 -0.89 5.07
C VAL A 88 -7.17 -0.21 5.17
N VAL A 89 -6.97 0.82 4.35
CA VAL A 89 -5.74 1.58 4.25
C VAL A 89 -5.94 2.94 4.90
N SER A 90 -5.18 3.21 5.96
CA SER A 90 -5.24 4.45 6.74
C SER A 90 -3.86 5.10 6.88
N ALA A 91 -2.94 4.80 5.96
CA ALA A 91 -1.63 5.42 5.88
C ALA A 91 -1.33 5.98 4.48
N ASP A 92 -0.56 7.06 4.46
CA ASP A 92 -0.08 7.68 3.22
C ASP A 92 0.95 6.81 2.50
N ASN A 93 1.13 7.05 1.20
CA ASN A 93 2.16 6.43 0.37
C ASN A 93 2.10 4.89 0.35
N VAL A 94 0.89 4.34 0.33
CA VAL A 94 0.64 2.90 0.21
C VAL A 94 0.46 2.53 -1.26
N THR A 95 1.12 1.46 -1.70
CA THR A 95 0.91 0.85 -3.03
C THR A 95 0.40 -0.57 -2.88
N LEU A 96 -0.72 -0.87 -3.52
CA LEU A 96 -1.25 -2.21 -3.74
C LEU A 96 -1.10 -2.55 -5.23
N ARG A 97 -0.37 -3.62 -5.57
CA ARG A 97 -0.11 -3.97 -6.97
C ARG A 97 -0.22 -5.47 -7.22
N GLY A 98 -0.79 -5.86 -8.37
CA GLY A 98 -0.75 -7.26 -8.80
C GLY A 98 -1.59 -8.22 -7.95
N LEU A 99 -2.56 -7.71 -7.20
CA LEU A 99 -3.39 -8.51 -6.30
C LEU A 99 -4.67 -8.96 -7.01
N THR A 100 -5.13 -10.17 -6.71
CA THR A 100 -6.52 -10.56 -6.98
C THR A 100 -7.32 -10.45 -5.70
N LEU A 101 -8.36 -9.63 -5.70
CA LEU A 101 -9.28 -9.42 -4.60
C LEU A 101 -10.63 -10.00 -5.01
N ARG A 102 -11.07 -11.07 -4.37
CA ARG A 102 -12.23 -11.82 -4.81
C ARG A 102 -13.29 -11.91 -3.72
N GLY A 103 -14.54 -11.71 -4.12
CA GLY A 103 -15.71 -11.90 -3.29
C GLY A 103 -16.01 -10.71 -2.38
N GLY A 104 -16.68 -11.02 -1.28
CA GLY A 104 -17.35 -10.06 -0.42
C GLY A 104 -18.85 -10.36 -0.43
N GLU A 105 -19.42 -10.60 0.74
CA GLU A 105 -20.86 -10.81 0.83
C GLU A 105 -21.61 -9.51 0.50
N THR A 106 -22.61 -9.63 -0.38
CA THR A 106 -23.51 -8.54 -0.74
C THR A 106 -24.27 -8.08 0.49
N THR A 107 -24.12 -6.81 0.87
CA THR A 107 -24.97 -6.17 1.86
C THR A 107 -25.43 -4.82 1.34
N PHE A 108 -26.69 -4.49 1.60
CA PHE A 108 -27.28 -3.21 1.22
C PHE A 108 -27.19 -2.17 2.34
N MET A 109 -26.63 -2.53 3.50
CA MET A 109 -26.58 -1.66 4.69
C MET A 109 -25.20 -1.08 4.98
N GLU A 110 -24.13 -1.61 4.36
CA GLU A 110 -22.75 -1.19 4.62
C GLU A 110 -21.97 -1.02 3.32
N ASP A 111 -21.13 0.03 3.25
CA ASP A 111 -20.23 0.28 2.13
C ASP A 111 -19.02 -0.67 2.16
N ARG A 112 -19.27 -1.96 1.90
CA ARG A 112 -18.24 -3.01 1.90
C ARG A 112 -17.42 -2.98 0.62
N ALA A 113 -16.32 -2.23 0.66
CA ALA A 113 -15.33 -2.21 -0.40
C ALA A 113 -14.28 -3.31 -0.26
N ALA A 114 -13.83 -3.89 -1.36
CA ALA A 114 -12.65 -4.76 -1.35
C ALA A 114 -11.43 -3.99 -0.84
N VAL A 115 -11.29 -2.73 -1.26
CA VAL A 115 -10.29 -1.80 -0.73
C VAL A 115 -10.94 -0.49 -0.31
N LEU A 116 -10.82 -0.15 0.96
CA LEU A 116 -11.11 1.17 1.49
C LEU A 116 -9.80 1.93 1.74
N PHE A 117 -9.64 3.07 1.09
CA PHE A 117 -8.66 4.09 1.46
C PHE A 117 -9.37 5.18 2.28
N ASP A 118 -9.02 5.34 3.55
CA ASP A 118 -9.65 6.32 4.44
C ASP A 118 -8.65 7.36 4.95
N SER A 119 -8.86 8.61 4.55
CA SER A 119 -8.06 9.78 4.95
C SER A 119 -6.58 9.71 4.58
N VAL A 120 -6.26 9.18 3.40
CA VAL A 120 -4.86 8.99 2.97
C VAL A 120 -4.45 9.89 1.80
N ALA A 121 -3.15 10.09 1.65
CA ALA A 121 -2.52 10.75 0.54
C ALA A 121 -1.60 9.81 -0.26
N ASN A 122 -1.49 10.06 -1.57
CA ASN A 122 -0.52 9.41 -2.47
C ASN A 122 -0.65 7.89 -2.51
N CYS A 123 -1.88 7.37 -2.46
CA CYS A 123 -2.14 5.94 -2.51
C CYS A 123 -2.17 5.41 -3.95
N VAL A 124 -1.79 4.15 -4.16
CA VAL A 124 -1.79 3.51 -5.47
C VAL A 124 -2.48 2.15 -5.36
N ILE A 125 -3.41 1.88 -6.28
CA ILE A 125 -3.85 0.52 -6.59
C ILE A 125 -3.77 0.32 -8.10
N GLU A 126 -2.93 -0.63 -8.53
CA GLU A 126 -2.68 -0.86 -9.94
C GLU A 126 -2.45 -2.32 -10.30
N ASP A 127 -2.64 -2.65 -11.58
CA ASP A 127 -2.40 -3.98 -12.14
C ASP A 127 -3.09 -5.11 -11.35
N SER A 128 -4.22 -4.79 -10.72
CA SER A 128 -4.94 -5.68 -9.80
C SER A 128 -6.29 -6.07 -10.37
N ARG A 129 -6.81 -7.22 -9.92
CA ARG A 129 -8.12 -7.73 -10.33
C ARG A 129 -9.07 -7.75 -9.15
N LEU A 130 -10.27 -7.20 -9.33
CA LEU A 130 -11.32 -7.17 -8.33
C LEU A 130 -12.53 -7.90 -8.89
N GLU A 131 -12.85 -9.07 -8.33
CA GLU A 131 -13.83 -10.02 -8.88
C GLU A 131 -14.96 -10.25 -7.88
N GLY A 132 -16.22 -10.02 -8.29
CA GLY A 132 -17.37 -10.33 -7.44
C GLY A 132 -17.43 -9.53 -6.14
N THR A 133 -16.83 -8.34 -6.13
CA THR A 133 -16.82 -7.40 -4.98
C THR A 133 -18.02 -6.47 -5.07
N PHE A 134 -18.71 -6.17 -3.96
CA PHE A 134 -19.85 -5.24 -3.96
C PHE A 134 -19.42 -3.80 -4.31
N PHE A 135 -18.61 -3.19 -3.45
CA PHE A 135 -17.79 -2.04 -3.85
C PHE A 135 -16.37 -2.51 -4.14
N ALA A 136 -15.80 -2.09 -5.26
CA ALA A 136 -14.45 -2.50 -5.64
C ALA A 136 -13.40 -1.70 -4.85
N ILE A 137 -13.33 -0.39 -5.11
CA ILE A 137 -12.36 0.52 -4.49
C ILE A 137 -13.12 1.74 -4.00
N TYR A 138 -12.99 2.07 -2.72
CA TYR A 138 -13.61 3.25 -2.11
C TYR A 138 -12.55 4.17 -1.53
N LEU A 139 -12.60 5.46 -1.89
CA LEU A 139 -11.73 6.51 -1.37
C LEU A 139 -12.56 7.48 -0.51
N SER A 140 -12.41 7.37 0.80
CA SER A 140 -12.94 8.33 1.77
C SER A 140 -11.88 9.38 2.05
N ARG A 141 -12.21 10.66 1.84
CA ARG A 141 -11.38 11.83 2.23
C ARG A 141 -9.90 11.72 1.82
N SER A 142 -9.63 11.11 0.67
CA SER A 142 -8.28 10.77 0.20
C SER A 142 -7.86 11.62 -0.99
N ARG A 143 -6.55 11.87 -1.15
CA ARG A 143 -6.01 12.78 -2.17
C ARG A 143 -4.76 12.25 -2.87
N GLY A 144 -4.55 12.66 -4.12
CA GLY A 144 -3.36 12.27 -4.88
C GLY A 144 -3.25 10.76 -5.16
N CYS A 145 -4.37 10.04 -5.09
CA CYS A 145 -4.39 8.60 -5.31
C CYS A 145 -4.46 8.26 -6.80
N ARG A 146 -3.82 7.15 -7.18
CA ARG A 146 -3.79 6.64 -8.54
C ARG A 146 -4.39 5.24 -8.60
N ILE A 147 -5.47 5.12 -9.37
CA ILE A 147 -6.19 3.87 -9.63
C ILE A 147 -6.01 3.59 -11.12
N SER A 148 -5.20 2.61 -11.50
CA SER A 148 -4.84 2.43 -12.91
C SER A 148 -4.59 0.99 -13.28
N ARG A 149 -4.98 0.57 -14.49
CA ARG A 149 -4.75 -0.79 -15.02
C ARG A 149 -5.33 -1.91 -14.14
N ASN A 150 -6.42 -1.61 -13.43
CA ASN A 150 -7.18 -2.61 -12.68
C ASN A 150 -8.29 -3.18 -13.57
N VAL A 151 -8.63 -4.45 -13.36
CA VAL A 151 -9.82 -5.08 -13.94
C VAL A 151 -10.85 -5.27 -12.85
N VAL A 152 -12.02 -4.64 -13.00
CA VAL A 152 -13.15 -4.79 -12.06
C VAL A 152 -14.24 -5.56 -12.77
N GLN A 153 -14.64 -6.69 -12.20
CA GLN A 153 -15.69 -7.55 -12.73
C GLN A 153 -16.75 -7.76 -11.65
N GLY A 154 -17.98 -7.37 -11.95
CA GLY A 154 -19.13 -7.62 -11.08
C GLY A 154 -19.45 -9.11 -10.94
N ALA A 155 -20.24 -9.46 -9.93
CA ALA A 155 -20.82 -10.79 -9.85
C ALA A 155 -21.82 -10.96 -11.01
N ALA A 156 -21.74 -12.08 -11.73
CA ALA A 156 -22.79 -12.47 -12.66
C ALA A 156 -23.93 -13.06 -11.83
N GLU A 157 -25.15 -12.56 -12.03
CA GLU A 157 -26.39 -13.25 -11.63
C GLU A 157 -26.68 -14.43 -12.54
#